data_AF-A0A957MZ32-F1
#
_entry.id   AF-A0A957MZ32-F1
#
_cell.length_a   1.000
_cell.length_b   1.000
_cell.length_c   1.000
_cell.angle_alpha   90.00
_cell.angle_beta   90.00
_cell.angle_gamma   90.00
#
_symmetry.space_group_name_H-M   'P 1'
#
loop_
_entity.id
_entity.type
_entity.pdbx_description
1 polymer ?
#
loop_
_entity_poly.entity_id
_entity_poly.type
_entity_poly.pdbx_seq_one_letter_code
_entity_poly.pdbx_strand_id
1 'polypeptide(L)'
;MSGHLQSNLTFGAIFGHLLLWLIITIVTLGIGALFWPYATANFVLRNLTVVVEGRTAKVKPGLGVGGQFLHVLGWAILIVITLGLAYPFYFFKVVNVAINSAELT
;
A
#
# COMPACT_ATOMS: atom_id res chain seq x y z
N MET A 1 25.05 6.69 -13.39
CA MET A 1 23.66 6.98 -13.82
C MET A 1 22.88 7.43 -12.60
N SER A 2 22.45 8.69 -12.53
CA SER A 2 21.60 9.20 -11.45
C SER A 2 20.16 9.27 -11.98
N GLY A 3 19.24 8.57 -11.33
CA GLY A 3 17.81 8.64 -11.59
C GLY A 3 17.08 9.10 -10.32
N HIS A 4 15.87 9.63 -10.48
CA HIS A 4 15.05 10.04 -9.34
C HIS A 4 13.63 9.48 -9.44
N LEU A 5 12.98 9.37 -8.29
CA LEU A 5 11.56 9.02 -8.19
C LEU A 5 10.73 10.29 -8.22
N GLN A 6 9.69 10.30 -9.05
CA GLN A 6 8.72 11.37 -9.11
C GLN A 6 7.33 10.83 -8.74
N SER A 7 6.63 11.53 -7.86
CA SER A 7 5.25 11.21 -7.48
C SER A 7 4.28 12.16 -8.16
N ASN A 8 3.22 11.62 -8.75
CA ASN A 8 2.12 12.39 -9.33
C ASN A 8 0.89 12.46 -8.41
N LEU A 9 1.08 12.18 -7.11
CA LEU A 9 -0.01 12.23 -6.12
C LEU A 9 -0.46 13.65 -5.85
N THR A 10 -1.72 13.92 -6.12
CA THR A 10 -2.37 15.18 -5.75
C THR A 10 -3.05 15.06 -4.39
N PHE A 11 -3.25 16.20 -3.72
CA PHE A 11 -4.00 16.24 -2.46
C PHE A 11 -5.42 15.65 -2.61
N GLY A 12 -6.12 15.96 -3.70
CA GLY A 12 -7.44 15.42 -3.98
C GLY A 12 -7.46 13.89 -4.08
N ALA A 13 -6.44 13.29 -4.69
CA ALA A 13 -6.32 11.84 -4.79
C ALA A 13 -6.06 11.20 -3.41
N ILE A 14 -5.21 11.82 -2.59
CA ILE A 14 -4.95 11.37 -1.21
C ILE A 14 -6.22 11.45 -0.38
N PHE A 15 -6.92 12.58 -0.42
CA PHE A 15 -8.17 12.79 0.32
C PHE A 15 -9.25 11.79 -0.10
N GLY A 16 -9.46 11.61 -1.41
CA GLY A 16 -10.42 10.64 -1.93
C GLY A 16 -10.12 9.21 -1.50
N HIS A 17 -8.84 8.81 -1.51
CA HIS A 17 -8.41 7.50 -1.03
C HIS A 17 -8.66 7.33 0.47
N LEU A 18 -8.30 8.33 1.30
CA LEU A 18 -8.56 8.30 2.74
C LEU A 18 -10.06 8.23 3.05
N LEU A 19 -10.87 9.04 2.38
CA LEU A 19 -12.32 9.06 2.58
C LEU A 19 -12.97 7.72 2.21
N LEU A 20 -12.58 7.16 1.06
CA LEU A 20 -13.06 5.84 0.62
C LEU A 20 -12.74 4.76 1.65
N TRP A 21 -11.49 4.70 2.10
CA TRP A 21 -11.05 3.67 3.04
C TRP A 21 -11.60 3.86 4.45
N LEU A 22 -11.87 5.10 4.86
CA LEU A 22 -12.62 5.37 6.08
C LEU A 22 -14.02 4.77 6.02
N ILE A 23 -14.75 5.01 4.91
CA ILE A 23 -16.08 4.44 4.70
C ILE A 23 -16.01 2.90 4.71
N ILE A 24 -15.08 2.30 3.96
CA ILE A 24 -14.88 0.84 3.92
C ILE A 24 -14.63 0.30 5.34
N THR A 25 -13.78 0.97 6.12
CA THR A 25 -13.46 0.55 7.49
C THR A 25 -14.70 0.59 8.38
N ILE A 26 -15.53 1.63 8.28
CA ILE A 26 -16.77 1.75 9.07
C ILE A 26 -17.77 0.65 8.69
N VAL A 27 -18.06 0.47 7.39
CA VAL A 27 -19.08 -0.51 6.95
C VAL A 27 -18.66 -1.96 7.19
N THR A 28 -17.35 -2.21 7.31
CA THR A 28 -16.79 -3.54 7.61
C THR A 28 -16.42 -3.72 9.09
N LEU A 29 -16.81 -2.80 9.97
CA LEU A 29 -16.52 -2.85 11.41
C LEU A 29 -15.02 -3.02 11.72
N GLY A 30 -14.16 -2.31 10.99
CA GLY A 30 -12.71 -2.31 11.20
C GLY A 30 -11.93 -3.29 10.32
N ILE A 31 -12.59 -4.28 9.69
CA ILE A 31 -11.89 -5.28 8.86
C ILE A 31 -11.18 -4.61 7.67
N GLY A 32 -11.78 -3.57 7.08
CA GLY A 32 -11.18 -2.78 6.02
C GLY A 32 -9.82 -2.17 6.38
N ALA A 33 -9.60 -1.82 7.65
CA ALA A 33 -8.32 -1.28 8.11
C ALA A 33 -7.18 -2.31 7.97
N LEU A 34 -7.47 -3.61 7.99
CA LEU A 34 -6.46 -4.65 7.74
C LEU A 34 -5.96 -4.63 6.30
N PHE A 35 -6.79 -4.26 5.34
CA PHE A 35 -6.43 -4.21 3.91
C PHE A 35 -5.90 -2.83 3.48
N TRP A 36 -6.18 -1.79 4.28
CA TRP A 36 -5.78 -0.42 3.98
C TRP A 36 -4.28 -0.21 3.74
N PRO A 37 -3.34 -0.82 4.50
CA PRO A 37 -1.91 -0.67 4.24
C PRO A 37 -1.50 -1.13 2.84
N TYR A 38 -2.06 -2.26 2.36
CA TYR A 38 -1.80 -2.77 1.02
C TYR A 38 -2.36 -1.87 -0.06
N ALA A 39 -3.60 -1.42 0.14
CA ALA A 39 -4.24 -0.51 -0.80
C ALA A 39 -3.50 0.82 -0.90
N THR A 40 -3.03 1.34 0.23
CA THR A 40 -2.25 2.59 0.29
C THR A 40 -0.88 2.43 -0.36
N ALA A 41 -0.17 1.33 -0.08
CA ALA A 41 1.13 1.07 -0.71
C ALA A 41 0.97 0.95 -2.24
N ASN A 42 -0.02 0.18 -2.71
CA ASN A 42 -0.31 0.06 -4.14
C ASN A 42 -0.74 1.39 -4.77
N PHE A 43 -1.55 2.18 -4.07
CA PHE A 43 -1.97 3.51 -4.51
C PHE A 43 -0.77 4.44 -4.69
N VAL A 44 0.16 4.46 -3.74
CA VAL A 44 1.39 5.25 -3.86
C VAL A 44 2.23 4.76 -5.03
N LEU A 45 2.54 3.46 -5.08
CA LEU A 45 3.38 2.87 -6.13
C LEU A 45 2.83 3.14 -7.54
N ARG A 46 1.52 3.00 -7.76
CA ARG A 46 0.90 3.29 -9.08
C ARG A 46 1.07 4.72 -9.55
N ASN A 47 1.28 5.66 -8.63
CA ASN A 47 1.48 7.07 -8.92
C ASN A 47 2.96 7.48 -8.95
N LEU A 48 3.88 6.52 -8.79
CA LEU A 48 5.31 6.74 -8.93
C LEU A 48 5.77 6.50 -10.37
N THR A 49 6.67 7.39 -10.81
CA THR A 49 7.41 7.29 -12.06
C THR A 49 8.90 7.35 -11.74
N VAL A 50 9.69 6.47 -12.35
CA VAL A 50 11.15 6.52 -12.30
C VAL A 50 11.65 7.28 -13.52
N VAL A 51 12.47 8.30 -13.29
CA VAL A 51 13.07 9.12 -14.35
C VAL A 51 14.57 8.85 -14.38
N VAL A 52 15.05 8.28 -15.49
CA VAL A 52 16.48 8.01 -15.72
C VAL A 52 16.88 8.56 -17.08
N GLU A 53 17.74 9.58 -17.09
CA GLU A 53 18.34 10.14 -18.33
C GLU A 53 17.30 10.49 -19.41
N GLY A 54 16.18 11.10 -19.01
CA GLY A 54 15.09 11.49 -19.91
C GLY A 54 14.12 10.37 -20.29
N ARG A 55 14.37 9.12 -19.88
CA ARG A 55 13.41 8.02 -19.99
C ARG A 55 12.57 7.93 -18.71
N THR A 56 11.27 7.75 -18.90
CA THR A 56 10.31 7.59 -17.81
C THR A 56 9.76 6.17 -17.84
N ALA A 57 9.80 5.48 -16.69
CA ALA A 57 9.17 4.18 -16.49
C ALA A 57 8.16 4.28 -15.36
N LYS A 58 6.97 3.74 -15.55
CA LYS A 58 5.93 3.72 -14.51
C LYS A 58 6.16 2.52 -13.60
N VAL A 59 5.90 2.71 -12.31
CA VAL A 59 5.95 1.61 -11.35
C VAL A 59 4.63 0.85 -11.40
N LYS A 60 4.69 -0.43 -11.76
CA LYS A 60 3.56 -1.36 -11.70
C LYS A 60 3.67 -2.16 -10.41
N PRO A 61 2.69 -2.09 -9.49
CA PRO A 61 2.72 -2.94 -8.31
C PRO A 61 2.56 -4.41 -8.73
N GLY A 62 3.45 -5.29 -8.27
CA GLY A 62 3.41 -6.72 -8.61
C GLY A 62 2.50 -7.55 -7.69
N LEU A 63 1.90 -6.95 -6.66
CA LEU A 63 1.02 -7.70 -5.76
C LEU A 63 -0.40 -7.83 -6.31
N GLY A 64 -0.77 -9.07 -6.65
CA GLY A 64 -2.16 -9.48 -6.79
C GLY A 64 -2.83 -9.70 -5.44
N VAL A 65 -4.13 -9.40 -5.35
CA VAL A 65 -4.96 -9.49 -4.13
C VAL A 65 -4.96 -10.91 -3.52
N GLY A 66 -4.82 -11.95 -4.36
CA GLY A 66 -4.84 -13.35 -3.91
C GLY A 66 -3.60 -13.80 -3.13
N GLY A 67 -2.42 -13.27 -3.44
CA GLY A 67 -1.16 -13.70 -2.78
C GLY A 67 -0.97 -13.14 -1.37
N GLN A 68 -1.78 -12.13 -0.99
CA GLN A 68 -1.62 -11.37 0.25
C GLN A 68 -2.47 -11.89 1.40
N PHE A 69 -3.44 -12.76 1.11
CA PHE A 69 -4.46 -13.20 2.07
C PHE A 69 -3.86 -13.86 3.32
N LEU A 70 -2.89 -14.76 3.14
CA LEU A 70 -2.23 -15.45 4.24
C LEU A 70 -1.43 -14.49 5.13
N HIS A 71 -0.79 -13.48 4.53
CA HIS A 71 -0.02 -12.48 5.25
C HIS A 71 -0.93 -11.55 6.06
N VAL A 72 -2.04 -11.07 5.46
CA VAL A 72 -3.06 -10.28 6.18
C VAL A 72 -3.64 -11.06 7.35
N LEU A 73 -4.00 -12.33 7.14
CA LEU A 73 -4.55 -13.19 8.19
C LEU A 73 -3.59 -13.38 9.36
N GLY A 74 -2.31 -13.65 9.09
CA GLY A 74 -1.31 -13.82 10.13
C GLY A 74 -1.17 -12.58 11.01
N TRP A 75 -1.11 -11.39 10.39
CA TRP A 75 -1.05 -10.14 11.15
C TRP A 75 -2.35 -9.78 11.83
N ALA A 76 -3.51 -10.11 11.25
CA ALA A 76 -4.81 -9.87 11.87
C ALA A 76 -4.90 -10.57 13.24
N ILE A 77 -4.43 -11.82 13.33
CA ILE A 77 -4.36 -12.55 14.60
C ILE A 77 -3.44 -11.82 15.59
N LEU A 78 -2.25 -11.42 15.16
CA LEU A 78 -1.31 -10.68 16.00
C LEU A 78 -1.89 -9.35 16.50
N ILE A 79 -2.59 -8.62 15.65
CA ILE A 79 -3.27 -7.36 15.99
C ILE A 79 -4.34 -7.61 17.05
N VAL A 80 -5.13 -8.68 16.94
CA VAL A 80 -6.16 -9.01 17.92
C VAL A 80 -5.55 -9.38 19.28
N ILE A 81 -4.57 -10.29 19.31
CA ILE A 81 -3.97 -10.73 20.58
C ILE A 81 -3.14 -9.64 21.27
N THR A 82 -2.62 -8.68 20.50
CA THR A 82 -1.84 -7.54 21.03
C THR A 82 -2.69 -6.28 21.23
N LEU A 83 -4.02 -6.38 21.08
CA LEU A 83 -4.96 -5.26 21.20
C LEU A 83 -4.56 -4.04 20.32
N GLY A 84 -4.08 -4.30 19.10
CA GLY A 84 -3.71 -3.28 18.13
C GLY A 84 -2.23 -2.93 18.08
N LEU A 85 -1.42 -3.33 19.07
CA LEU A 85 0.00 -2.93 19.14
C LEU A 85 0.85 -3.49 17.99
N ALA A 86 0.44 -4.59 17.37
CA ALA A 86 1.12 -5.14 16.18
C ALA A 86 0.86 -4.33 14.89
N TYR A 87 -0.13 -3.43 14.88
CA TYR A 87 -0.56 -2.74 13.66
C TYR A 87 0.51 -1.83 13.01
N PRO A 88 1.29 -1.02 13.76
CA PRO A 88 2.37 -0.24 13.16
C PRO A 88 3.43 -1.12 12.48
N PHE A 89 3.80 -2.25 13.08
CA PHE A 89 4.76 -3.20 12.50
C PHE A 89 4.21 -3.84 11.23
N TYR A 90 2.92 -4.22 11.26
CA TYR A 90 2.21 -4.72 10.10
C TYR A 90 2.28 -3.72 8.93
N PHE A 91 1.99 -2.44 9.17
CA PHE A 91 2.03 -1.40 8.14
C PHE A 91 3.40 -1.33 7.44
N PHE A 92 4.50 -1.24 8.19
CA PHE A 92 5.84 -1.20 7.60
C PHE A 92 6.19 -2.48 6.85
N LYS A 93 5.76 -3.64 7.34
CA LYS A 93 6.00 -4.92 6.65
C LYS A 93 5.27 -4.96 5.31
N VAL A 94 4.03 -4.47 5.26
CA VAL A 94 3.25 -4.39 4.02
C VAL A 94 3.88 -3.46 3.00
N VAL A 95 4.33 -2.27 3.41
CA VAL A 95 5.01 -1.33 2.51
C VAL A 95 6.27 -1.95 1.91
N ASN A 96 7.08 -2.65 2.71
CA ASN A 96 8.26 -3.37 2.21
C ASN A 96 7.90 -4.45 1.19
N VAL A 97 6.87 -5.25 1.46
CA VAL A 97 6.40 -6.28 0.53
C VAL A 97 5.92 -5.64 -0.78
N ALA A 98 5.21 -4.52 -0.71
CA ALA A 98 4.75 -3.78 -1.88
C ALA A 98 5.88 -3.27 -2.74
N ILE A 99 6.89 -2.63 -2.15
CA ILE A 99 8.05 -2.11 -2.87
C ILE A 99 8.84 -3.26 -3.52
N ASN A 100 9.11 -4.33 -2.77
CA ASN A 100 9.92 -5.46 -3.26
C ASN A 100 9.26 -6.24 -4.40
N SER A 101 7.93 -6.17 -4.50
CA SER A 101 7.16 -6.78 -5.58
C SER A 101 7.01 -5.88 -6.81
N ALA A 102 7.35 -4.60 -6.71
CA ALA A 102 7.04 -3.63 -7.76
C ALA A 102 7.96 -3.81 -8.97
N GLU A 103 7.39 -3.72 -10.17
CA GLU A 103 8.09 -3.85 -11.44
C GLU A 103 8.10 -2.49 -12.17
N LEU A 104 9.13 -2.24 -12.97
CA LEU A 104 9.20 -1.07 -13.84
C LEU A 104 8.62 -1.43 -15.20
N THR A 105 7.70 -0.61 -15.70
CA THR A 105 7.05 -0.77 -17.01
C THR A 105 7.28 0.47 -17.88
#